data_AF-A0A9Q9HGE2-F1
#
_entry.id   AF-A0A9Q9HGE2-F1
#
_cell.length_a   1.000
_cell.length_b   1.000
_cell.length_c   1.000
_cell.angle_alpha   90.00
_cell.angle_beta   90.00
_cell.angle_gamma   90.00
#
_symmetry.space_group_name_H-M   'P 1'
#
loop_
_entity.id
_entity.type
_entity.pdbx_description
1 polymer ?
#
loop_
_entity_poly.entity_id
_entity_poly.type
_entity_poly.pdbx_seq_one_letter_code
_entity_poly.pdbx_strand_id
1 'polypeptide(L)'
;MANDLNEQLEQAVFSIIKQGRWLAEEWEAAGLLPGEDLRPLLPQLIQRLQDGDPLAVNDDNALDLMADEITGALNALKPNYGDLVMRIDTSEHLIFDKDREQLRQLAERWKSFQGIRRHVRDLRAAMRQLKLELRRV
;
A
#
# COMPACT_ATOMS: atom_id res chain seq x y z
N MET A 1 19.48 16.47 -14.66
CA MET A 1 19.41 15.06 -14.20
C MET A 1 19.29 14.93 -12.68
N ALA A 2 20.21 15.45 -11.86
CA ALA A 2 20.06 15.36 -10.40
C ALA A 2 18.86 16.16 -9.83
N ASN A 3 18.51 17.31 -10.44
CA ASN A 3 17.35 18.11 -10.03
C ASN A 3 16.01 17.39 -10.32
N ASP A 4 15.93 16.72 -11.46
CA ASP A 4 14.75 15.99 -11.93
C ASP A 4 14.43 14.77 -11.03
N LEU A 5 15.44 14.02 -10.61
CA LEU A 5 15.27 12.92 -9.65
C LEU A 5 14.84 13.39 -8.25
N ASN A 6 15.29 14.58 -7.81
CA ASN A 6 14.84 15.17 -6.55
C ASN A 6 13.36 15.58 -6.63
N GLU A 7 12.96 16.26 -7.71
CA GLU A 7 11.57 16.64 -7.95
C GLU A 7 10.64 15.42 -8.01
N GLN A 8 11.07 14.34 -8.69
CA GLN A 8 10.33 13.07 -8.72
C GLN A 8 10.22 12.44 -7.33
N LEU A 9 11.30 12.47 -6.53
CA LEU A 9 11.26 11.96 -5.16
C LEU A 9 10.31 12.77 -4.27
N GLU A 10 10.32 14.10 -4.37
CA GLU A 10 9.41 14.96 -3.62
C GLU A 10 7.94 14.66 -3.96
N GLN A 11 7.62 14.53 -5.26
CA GLN A 11 6.28 14.16 -5.70
C GLN A 11 5.89 12.75 -5.22
N ALA A 12 6.81 11.79 -5.28
CA ALA A 12 6.56 10.42 -4.80
C ALA A 12 6.36 10.38 -3.28
N VAL A 13 7.12 11.17 -2.51
CA VAL A 13 6.97 11.30 -1.05
C VAL A 13 5.62 11.94 -0.70
N PHE A 14 5.23 13.00 -1.39
CA PHE A 14 3.90 13.58 -1.20
C PHE A 14 2.79 12.57 -1.53
N SER A 15 2.94 11.84 -2.63
CA SER A 15 1.96 10.85 -3.09
C SER A 15 1.81 9.69 -2.09
N ILE A 16 2.91 9.17 -1.54
CA ILE A 16 2.84 8.06 -0.59
C ILE A 16 2.18 8.47 0.72
N ILE A 17 2.39 9.71 1.19
CA ILE A 17 1.71 10.23 2.39
C ILE A 17 0.20 10.26 2.15
N LYS A 18 -0.23 10.76 0.99
CA LYS A 18 -1.64 10.79 0.60
C LYS A 18 -2.25 9.39 0.51
N GLN A 19 -1.58 8.47 -0.18
CA GLN A 19 -2.04 7.09 -0.32
C GLN A 19 -2.06 6.35 1.02
N GLY A 20 -1.11 6.62 1.92
CA GLY A 20 -1.09 6.03 3.25
C GLY A 20 -2.32 6.41 4.07
N ARG A 21 -2.66 7.71 4.10
CA ARG A 21 -3.88 8.20 4.76
C ARG A 21 -5.14 7.57 4.20
N TRP A 22 -5.25 7.52 2.87
CA TRP A 22 -6.38 6.86 2.21
C TRP A 22 -6.47 5.38 2.53
N LEU A 23 -5.35 4.66 2.57
CA LEU A 23 -5.35 3.25 2.97
C LEU A 23 -5.86 3.07 4.40
N ALA A 24 -5.45 3.93 5.34
CA ALA A 24 -5.93 3.87 6.72
C ALA A 24 -7.44 4.13 6.81
N GLU A 25 -7.93 5.18 6.14
CA GLU A 25 -9.36 5.52 6.07
C GLU A 25 -10.20 4.37 5.47
N GLU A 26 -9.74 3.78 4.36
CA GLU A 26 -10.44 2.71 3.66
C GLU A 26 -10.42 1.40 4.47
N TRP A 27 -9.33 1.12 5.19
CA TRP A 27 -9.25 -0.02 6.11
C TRP A 27 -10.28 0.11 7.24
N GLU A 28 -10.32 1.26 7.91
CA GLU A 28 -11.29 1.54 8.98
C GLU A 28 -12.73 1.46 8.45
N ALA A 29 -12.99 2.02 7.26
CA ALA A 29 -14.31 1.99 6.63
C ALA A 29 -14.76 0.57 6.27
N ALA A 30 -13.84 -0.30 5.84
CA ALA A 30 -14.14 -1.68 5.46
C ALA A 30 -14.59 -2.55 6.65
N GLY A 31 -14.30 -2.14 7.89
CA GLY A 31 -14.77 -2.84 9.09
C GLY A 31 -14.22 -4.26 9.25
N LEU A 32 -13.09 -4.58 8.60
CA LEU A 32 -12.42 -5.86 8.75
C LEU A 32 -11.92 -6.05 10.19
N LEU A 33 -12.25 -7.20 10.77
CA LEU A 33 -11.69 -7.60 12.06
C LEU A 33 -10.32 -8.25 11.82
N PRO A 34 -9.22 -7.70 12.36
CA PRO A 34 -7.91 -8.29 12.14
C PRO A 34 -7.78 -9.63 12.87
N GLY A 35 -7.19 -10.61 12.19
CA GLY A 35 -6.73 -11.86 12.76
C GLY A 35 -5.66 -11.65 13.81
N GLU A 36 -5.29 -12.75 14.49
CA GLU A 36 -4.43 -12.70 15.68
C GLU A 36 -3.04 -12.11 15.41
N ASP A 37 -2.49 -12.35 14.22
CA ASP A 37 -1.15 -11.88 13.84
C ASP A 37 -1.12 -10.39 13.48
N LEU A 38 -2.17 -9.88 12.82
CA LEU A 38 -2.25 -8.47 12.43
C LEU A 38 -2.70 -7.57 13.58
N ARG A 39 -3.58 -8.06 14.45
CA ARG A 39 -4.20 -7.31 15.55
C ARG A 39 -3.20 -6.52 16.42
N PRO A 40 -2.04 -7.06 16.86
CA PRO A 40 -1.09 -6.30 17.66
C PRO A 40 -0.34 -5.21 16.87
N LEU A 41 -0.23 -5.34 15.55
CA LEU A 41 0.55 -4.44 14.70
C LEU A 41 -0.31 -3.31 14.12
N LEU A 42 -1.58 -3.60 13.86
CA LEU A 42 -2.50 -2.74 13.13
C LEU A 42 -2.64 -1.32 13.74
N PRO A 43 -2.84 -1.13 15.06
CA PRO A 43 -3.04 0.22 15.60
C PRO A 43 -1.85 1.15 15.33
N GLN A 44 -0.63 0.62 15.44
CA GLN A 44 0.57 1.41 15.18
C GLN A 44 0.75 1.70 13.70
N LEU A 45 0.47 0.73 12.82
CA LEU A 45 0.48 0.93 11.37
C LEU A 45 -0.50 2.04 10.96
N ILE A 46 -1.76 1.94 11.38
CA ILE A 46 -2.82 2.91 11.05
C ILE A 46 -2.44 4.32 11.52
N GLN A 47 -1.98 4.45 12.77
CA GLN A 47 -1.55 5.73 13.32
C GLN A 47 -0.42 6.36 12.50
N ARG A 48 0.61 5.57 12.13
CA ARG A 48 1.72 6.06 11.28
C ARG A 48 1.25 6.51 9.90
N LEU A 49 0.36 5.74 9.27
CA LEU A 49 -0.21 6.10 7.97
C LEU A 49 -0.99 7.42 8.05
N GLN A 50 -1.77 7.64 9.11
CA GLN A 50 -2.51 8.87 9.37
C GLN A 50 -1.55 10.07 9.60
N ASP A 51 -0.52 9.87 10.42
CA ASP A 51 0.48 10.89 10.76
C ASP A 51 1.41 11.25 9.59
N GLY A 52 1.41 10.45 8.51
CA GLY A 52 2.22 10.70 7.33
C GLY A 52 3.62 10.10 7.42
N ASP A 53 3.78 9.00 8.15
CA ASP A 53 5.00 8.17 8.16
C ASP A 53 4.81 6.80 7.44
N PRO A 54 4.51 6.79 6.12
CA PRO A 54 4.20 5.56 5.38
C PRO A 54 5.42 4.69 5.04
N LEU A 55 6.62 5.11 5.43
CA LEU A 55 7.89 4.48 5.07
C LEU A 55 8.58 3.82 6.26
N ALA A 56 7.91 3.72 7.42
CA ALA A 56 8.45 3.05 8.59
C ALA A 56 8.87 1.61 8.24
N VAL A 57 10.09 1.26 8.68
CA VAL A 57 10.75 -0.02 8.32
C VAL A 57 10.04 -1.21 8.95
N ASN A 58 9.42 -1.02 10.12
CA ASN A 58 8.81 -2.09 10.91
C ASN A 58 7.41 -2.47 10.41
N ASP A 59 6.90 -1.79 9.39
CA ASP A 59 5.52 -1.96 8.92
C ASP A 59 5.40 -2.98 7.78
N ASP A 60 6.51 -3.50 7.23
CA ASP A 60 6.50 -4.47 6.12
C ASP A 60 5.63 -5.70 6.47
N ASN A 61 5.86 -6.31 7.64
CA ASN A 61 5.09 -7.48 8.08
C ASN A 61 3.59 -7.17 8.28
N ALA A 62 3.28 -6.01 8.85
CA ALA A 62 1.89 -5.61 9.09
C ALA A 62 1.15 -5.36 7.76
N LEU A 63 1.84 -4.78 6.77
CA LEU A 63 1.29 -4.54 5.44
C LEU A 63 1.08 -5.84 4.64
N ASP A 64 1.96 -6.83 4.79
CA ASP A 64 1.79 -8.15 4.18
C ASP A 64 0.61 -8.89 4.81
N LEU A 65 0.51 -8.91 6.14
CA LEU A 65 -0.64 -9.49 6.85
C LEU A 65 -1.95 -8.78 6.48
N MET A 66 -1.94 -7.46 6.33
CA MET A 66 -3.09 -6.70 5.85
C MET A 66 -3.56 -7.19 4.46
N ALA A 67 -2.63 -7.51 3.57
CA ALA A 67 -2.91 -8.06 2.24
C ALA A 67 -3.59 -9.43 2.32
N ASP A 68 -3.10 -10.29 3.22
CA ASP A 68 -3.65 -11.63 3.44
C ASP A 68 -5.08 -11.56 3.98
N GLU A 69 -5.35 -10.65 4.92
CA GLU A 69 -6.70 -10.44 5.48
C GLU A 69 -7.68 -9.93 4.42
N ILE A 70 -7.28 -8.96 3.58
CA ILE A 70 -8.09 -8.48 2.45
C ILE A 70 -8.40 -9.63 1.49
N THR A 71 -7.39 -10.43 1.17
CA THR A 71 -7.51 -11.59 0.27
C THR A 71 -8.47 -12.63 0.84
N GLY A 72 -8.31 -12.98 2.12
CA GLY A 72 -9.17 -13.92 2.83
C GLY A 72 -10.63 -13.45 2.87
N ALA A 73 -10.86 -12.18 3.18
CA ALA A 73 -12.21 -11.60 3.22
C ALA A 73 -12.88 -11.65 1.84
N LEU A 74 -12.18 -11.28 0.77
CA LEU A 74 -12.69 -11.37 -0.59
C LEU A 74 -12.97 -12.81 -1.02
N ASN A 75 -12.11 -13.75 -0.63
CA ASN A 75 -12.27 -15.17 -0.91
C ASN A 75 -13.46 -15.80 -0.16
N ALA A 76 -13.77 -15.30 1.04
CA ALA A 76 -14.96 -15.72 1.79
C ALA A 76 -16.27 -15.31 1.09
N LEU A 77 -16.27 -14.15 0.40
CA LEU A 77 -17.42 -13.70 -0.40
C LEU A 77 -17.53 -14.43 -1.74
N LYS A 78 -16.39 -14.71 -2.38
CA LYS A 78 -16.33 -15.47 -3.63
C LYS A 78 -15.00 -16.23 -3.71
N PRO A 79 -15.01 -17.57 -3.75
CA PRO A 79 -13.77 -18.36 -3.81
C PRO A 79 -12.82 -17.91 -4.93
N ASN A 80 -11.54 -17.77 -4.59
CA ASN A 80 -10.43 -17.30 -5.45
C ASN A 80 -10.56 -15.87 -5.98
N TYR A 81 -11.55 -15.09 -5.52
CA TYR A 81 -11.71 -13.72 -5.97
C TYR A 81 -10.68 -12.78 -5.37
N GLY A 82 -10.31 -12.95 -4.10
CA GLY A 82 -9.22 -12.19 -3.47
C GLY A 82 -7.91 -12.37 -4.23
N ASP A 83 -7.54 -13.61 -4.54
CA ASP A 83 -6.34 -13.91 -5.32
C ASP A 83 -6.33 -13.23 -6.70
N LEU A 84 -7.51 -13.20 -7.35
CA LEU A 84 -7.68 -12.52 -8.62
C LEU A 84 -7.48 -11.00 -8.46
N VAL A 85 -8.15 -10.39 -7.48
CA VAL A 85 -8.06 -8.94 -7.20
C VAL A 85 -6.62 -8.52 -6.87
N MET A 86 -5.88 -9.35 -6.14
CA MET A 86 -4.48 -9.04 -5.82
C MET A 86 -3.54 -9.12 -7.04
N ARG A 87 -3.90 -9.93 -8.04
CA ARG A 87 -3.07 -10.15 -9.24
C ARG A 87 -3.32 -9.16 -10.37
N ILE A 88 -4.56 -8.72 -10.57
CA ILE A 88 -4.95 -7.86 -11.69
C ILE A 88 -5.73 -6.64 -11.21
N ASP A 89 -5.80 -5.59 -12.02
CA ASP A 89 -6.77 -4.51 -11.82
C ASP A 89 -8.17 -5.05 -12.12
N THR A 90 -9.06 -4.95 -11.14
CA THR A 90 -10.46 -5.39 -11.26
C THR A 90 -11.46 -4.25 -11.17
N SER A 91 -11.00 -3.00 -11.30
CA SER A 91 -11.83 -1.79 -11.22
C SER A 91 -12.97 -1.74 -12.24
N GLU A 92 -12.82 -2.39 -13.40
CA GLU A 92 -13.86 -2.47 -14.42
C GLU A 92 -14.82 -3.67 -14.22
N HIS A 93 -14.59 -4.52 -13.22
CA HIS A 93 -15.49 -5.64 -12.95
C HIS A 93 -16.80 -5.13 -12.36
N LEU A 94 -17.93 -5.42 -13.02
CA LEU A 94 -19.25 -5.12 -12.50
C LEU A 94 -19.50 -5.91 -11.20
N ILE A 95 -19.53 -5.20 -10.07
CA ILE A 95 -19.86 -5.76 -8.77
C ILE A 95 -21.18 -5.17 -8.29
N PHE A 96 -22.15 -6.06 -8.11
CA PHE A 96 -23.48 -5.70 -7.60
C PHE A 96 -23.61 -5.86 -6.07
N ASP A 97 -22.56 -6.38 -5.42
CA ASP A 97 -22.51 -6.63 -3.99
C ASP A 97 -21.66 -5.53 -3.31
N LYS A 98 -22.29 -4.75 -2.43
CA LYS A 98 -21.67 -3.57 -1.82
C LYS A 98 -20.45 -3.93 -0.97
N ASP A 99 -20.54 -5.01 -0.22
CA ASP A 99 -19.48 -5.44 0.70
C ASP A 99 -18.26 -5.93 -0.09
N ARG A 100 -18.49 -6.69 -1.17
CA ARG A 100 -17.44 -7.11 -2.10
C ARG A 100 -16.80 -5.93 -2.82
N GLU A 101 -17.58 -4.93 -3.22
CA GLU A 101 -17.04 -3.73 -3.87
C GLU A 101 -16.18 -2.92 -2.90
N GLN A 102 -16.61 -2.78 -1.65
CA GLN A 102 -15.84 -2.07 -0.63
C GLN A 102 -14.50 -2.77 -0.35
N LEU A 103 -14.49 -4.09 -0.22
CA LEU A 103 -13.25 -4.85 -0.04
C LEU A 103 -12.34 -4.82 -1.28
N ARG A 104 -12.93 -4.80 -2.49
CA ARG A 104 -12.15 -4.62 -3.72
C ARG A 104 -11.50 -3.24 -3.76
N GLN A 105 -12.23 -2.17 -3.39
CA GLN A 105 -11.67 -0.82 -3.30
C GLN A 105 -10.51 -0.76 -2.31
N LEU A 106 -10.66 -1.38 -1.13
CA LEU A 106 -9.58 -1.51 -0.15
C LEU A 106 -8.34 -2.23 -0.75
N ALA A 107 -8.55 -3.32 -1.49
CA ALA A 107 -7.46 -4.03 -2.16
C ALA A 107 -6.75 -3.16 -3.22
N GLU A 108 -7.48 -2.40 -4.03
CA GLU A 108 -6.89 -1.46 -4.99
C GLU A 108 -6.12 -0.33 -4.30
N ARG A 109 -6.61 0.16 -3.16
CA ARG A 109 -5.92 1.16 -2.33
C ARG A 109 -4.63 0.62 -1.77
N TRP A 110 -4.64 -0.61 -1.25
CA TRP A 110 -3.43 -1.28 -0.76
C TRP A 110 -2.41 -1.47 -1.90
N LYS A 111 -2.83 -1.91 -3.09
CA LYS A 111 -1.95 -2.07 -4.26
C LYS A 111 -1.33 -0.73 -4.70
N SER A 112 -2.14 0.32 -4.80
CA SER A 112 -1.69 1.68 -5.13
C SER A 112 -0.65 2.17 -4.12
N PHE A 113 -0.92 2.01 -2.82
CA PHE A 113 0.01 2.36 -1.75
C PHE A 113 1.34 1.62 -1.88
N GLN A 114 1.32 0.29 -2.05
CA GLN A 114 2.52 -0.52 -2.23
C GLN A 114 3.31 -0.14 -3.48
N GLY A 115 2.62 0.18 -4.58
CA GLY A 115 3.23 0.66 -5.81
C GLY A 115 4.05 1.93 -5.60
N ILE A 116 3.46 2.95 -4.97
CA ILE A 116 4.18 4.20 -4.67
C ILE A 116 5.29 3.96 -3.63
N ARG A 117 5.06 3.11 -2.63
CA ARG A 117 6.08 2.75 -1.62
C ARG A 117 7.32 2.14 -2.26
N ARG A 118 7.14 1.25 -3.22
CA ARG A 118 8.23 0.69 -4.03
C ARG A 118 8.90 1.76 -4.87
N HIS A 119 8.13 2.61 -5.54
CA HIS A 119 8.67 3.70 -6.37
C HIS A 119 9.57 4.66 -5.57
N VAL A 120 9.18 5.05 -4.35
CA VAL A 120 10.02 5.87 -3.46
C VAL A 120 11.32 5.15 -3.09
N ARG A 121 11.26 3.84 -2.79
CA ARG A 121 12.45 3.02 -2.49
C ARG A 121 13.40 2.94 -3.70
N ASP A 122 12.85 2.80 -4.90
CA ASP A 122 13.60 2.73 -6.16
C ASP A 122 14.29 4.06 -6.47
N LEU A 123 13.58 5.20 -6.34
CA LEU A 123 14.17 6.54 -6.50
C LEU A 123 15.32 6.76 -5.51
N ARG A 124 15.13 6.40 -4.24
CA ARG A 124 16.21 6.48 -3.23
C ARG A 124 17.41 5.60 -3.60
N ALA A 125 17.17 4.41 -4.15
CA ALA A 125 18.25 3.52 -4.60
C ALA A 125 19.00 4.10 -5.81
N ALA A 126 18.28 4.63 -6.80
CA ALA A 126 18.85 5.29 -7.98
C ALA A 126 19.73 6.49 -7.59
N MET A 127 19.25 7.35 -6.68
CA MET A 127 20.02 8.49 -6.16
C MET A 127 21.29 8.05 -5.42
N ARG A 128 21.26 6.95 -4.66
CA ARG A 128 22.45 6.40 -4.02
C ARG A 128 23.48 5.93 -5.05
N GLN A 129 23.05 5.23 -6.11
CA GLN A 129 23.94 4.75 -7.15
C GLN A 129 24.55 5.89 -7.97
N LEU A 130 23.76 6.90 -8.35
CA LEU A 130 24.26 8.07 -9.06
C LEU A 130 25.38 8.78 -8.27
N LYS A 131 25.20 8.92 -6.95
CA LYS A 131 26.23 9.51 -6.07
C LYS A 131 27.51 8.68 -6.01
N LEU A 132 27.43 7.36 -6.12
CA LEU A 132 28.60 6.48 -6.15
C LEU A 132 29.35 6.59 -7.47
N GLU A 133 28.65 6.60 -8.60
CA GLU A 133 29.25 6.74 -9.92
C GLU A 133 29.93 8.11 -10.10
N LEU A 134 29.30 9.20 -9.64
CA LEU A 134 29.90 10.54 -9.70
C LEU A 134 31.14 10.72 -8.82
N ARG A 135 31.37 9.86 -7.82
CA ARG A 135 32.59 9.88 -6.99
C ARG A 135 33.73 9.04 -7.58
N ARG A 136 33.44 8.22 -8.58
CA ARG A 136 34.41 7.35 -9.28
C ARG A 136 35.05 8.05 -10.49
N VAL A 137 34.45 9.16 -10.94
CA VAL A 137 34.95 10.08 -11.97
C VAL A 137 35.73 11.21 -11.31
#